data_AF-A0A0Q6JNY3-F1
#
_entry.id   AF-A0A0Q6JNY3-F1
#
_cell.length_a   1.000
_cell.length_b   1.000
_cell.length_c   1.000
_cell.angle_alpha   90.00
_cell.angle_beta   90.00
_cell.angle_gamma   90.00
#
_symmetry.space_group_name_H-M   'P 1'
#
loop_
_entity.id
_entity.type
_entity.pdbx_description
1 polymer ?
#
loop_
_entity_poly.entity_id
_entity_poly.type
_entity_poly.pdbx_seq_one_letter_code
_entity_poly.pdbx_strand_id
1 'polypeptide(L)'
;MDETETVLSQETRAAHASSVPNLADLISARKAERGWSYQQLADRVNGAVSRQRWQQLGTGTRIKEFPEPATIQSIADALEVDITLVVLAVARSIGFAVRNRDSSLAAMLPPGAAHLSSEQRDAILAVVRVMAPATGATDDNTSTQTSTPRDPEAGSSTRIGASIAALSETLSEAEVKTLRQVRGKLAHHPGARGESVALLTGLLGQLLDTVSNPELANAWWNLTPGTDVSADWSPAQRAAIEEGKAAAATSPNEGASGDRRHDYELARRAGKTQERVRRETETQPEDESQGDAPEEGA
;
A
#
# COMPACT_ATOMS: atom_id res chain seq x y z
N MET A 1 8.63 25.31 40.07
CA MET A 1 8.19 23.93 39.77
C MET A 1 7.48 24.03 38.43
N ASP A 2 8.20 23.65 37.39
CA ASP A 2 7.93 23.95 35.98
C ASP A 2 6.94 22.95 35.36
N GLU A 3 5.66 23.32 35.31
CA GLU A 3 4.63 22.52 34.60
C GLU A 3 4.48 22.97 33.13
N THR A 4 5.10 24.08 32.72
CA THR A 4 5.00 24.61 31.35
C THR A 4 6.00 24.01 30.36
N GLU A 5 7.07 23.35 30.81
CA GLU A 5 8.11 22.80 29.92
C GLU A 5 7.73 21.46 29.28
N THR A 6 6.76 20.73 29.87
CA THR A 6 6.35 19.40 29.39
C THR A 6 5.48 19.46 28.13
N VAL A 7 4.69 20.53 27.94
CA VAL A 7 3.73 20.62 26.82
C VAL A 7 4.42 20.93 25.49
N LEU A 8 5.47 21.77 25.49
CA LEU A 8 6.26 22.07 24.29
C LEU A 8 7.04 20.84 23.75
N SER A 9 7.40 19.89 24.63
CA SER A 9 8.10 18.67 24.22
C SER A 9 7.19 17.67 23.49
N GLN A 10 5.87 17.69 23.74
CA GLN A 10 4.92 16.80 23.04
C GLN A 10 4.54 17.31 21.65
N GLU A 11 4.36 18.62 21.48
CA GLU A 11 3.92 19.20 20.19
C GLU A 11 4.98 19.04 19.09
N THR A 12 6.25 19.21 19.47
CA THR A 12 7.38 18.96 18.56
C THR A 12 7.48 17.48 18.15
N ARG A 13 7.06 16.57 19.02
CA ARG A 13 7.09 15.12 18.76
C ARG A 13 5.93 14.67 17.86
N ALA A 14 4.76 15.30 17.99
CA ALA A 14 3.61 15.07 17.12
C ALA A 14 3.86 15.57 15.68
N ALA A 15 4.51 16.71 15.51
CA ALA A 15 4.88 17.24 14.19
C ALA A 15 5.90 16.36 13.44
N HIS A 16 6.72 15.59 14.17
CA HIS A 16 7.65 14.64 13.58
C HIS A 16 6.99 13.32 13.14
N ALA A 17 5.86 12.93 13.73
CA ALA A 17 5.21 11.65 13.44
C ALA A 17 4.55 11.59 12.04
N SER A 18 4.19 12.73 11.44
CA SER A 18 3.58 12.80 10.11
C SER A 18 4.59 12.97 8.97
N SER A 19 5.89 12.97 9.27
CA SER A 19 6.95 13.21 8.30
C SER A 19 7.57 11.90 7.85
N VAL A 20 7.51 11.59 6.54
CA VAL A 20 8.14 10.38 5.98
C VAL A 20 9.64 10.38 6.35
N PRO A 21 10.19 9.38 7.05
CA PRO A 21 11.60 9.38 7.46
C PRO A 21 12.53 9.49 6.25
N ASN A 22 13.70 10.12 6.41
CA ASN A 22 14.72 10.06 5.37
C ASN A 22 15.36 8.66 5.36
N LEU A 23 16.16 8.33 4.34
CA LEU A 23 16.74 6.98 4.22
C LEU A 23 17.66 6.60 5.39
N ALA A 24 18.42 7.55 5.94
CA ALA A 24 19.31 7.29 7.08
C ALA A 24 18.51 6.98 8.35
N ASP A 25 17.40 7.71 8.58
CA ASP A 25 16.49 7.46 9.69
C ASP A 25 15.85 6.07 9.56
N LEU A 26 15.39 5.71 8.35
CA LEU A 26 14.78 4.43 8.06
C LEU A 26 15.76 3.27 8.32
N ILE A 27 17.00 3.37 7.83
CA ILE A 27 18.05 2.38 8.06
C ILE A 27 18.35 2.25 9.56
N SER A 28 18.52 3.38 10.25
CA SER A 28 18.85 3.41 11.68
C SER A 28 17.75 2.82 12.54
N ALA A 29 16.48 3.13 12.24
CA ALA A 29 15.32 2.57 12.93
C ALA A 29 15.24 1.05 12.78
N ARG A 30 15.34 0.53 11.56
CA ARG A 30 15.29 -0.93 11.30
C ARG A 30 16.46 -1.66 11.91
N LYS A 31 17.65 -1.06 11.87
CA LYS A 31 18.85 -1.59 12.51
C LYS A 31 18.67 -1.71 14.03
N ALA A 32 18.13 -0.68 14.67
CA ALA A 32 17.87 -0.67 16.11
C ALA A 32 16.78 -1.68 16.51
N GLU A 33 15.70 -1.76 15.74
CA GLU A 33 14.58 -2.68 15.99
C GLU A 33 15.00 -4.16 15.92
N ARG A 34 15.87 -4.50 14.95
CA ARG A 34 16.28 -5.89 14.70
C ARG A 34 17.63 -6.27 15.30
N GLY A 35 18.38 -5.31 15.83
CA GLY A 35 19.75 -5.51 16.29
C GLY A 35 20.74 -5.86 15.17
N TRP A 36 20.50 -5.40 13.94
CA TRP A 36 21.34 -5.74 12.80
C TRP A 36 22.62 -4.89 12.74
N SER A 37 23.63 -5.42 12.05
CA SER A 37 24.83 -4.69 11.65
C SER A 37 24.78 -4.36 10.15
N TYR A 38 25.58 -3.40 9.70
CA TYR A 38 25.70 -3.09 8.26
C TYR A 38 26.22 -4.28 7.44
N GLN A 39 27.02 -5.16 8.05
CA GLN A 39 27.47 -6.39 7.40
C GLN A 39 26.27 -7.32 7.13
N GLN A 40 25.43 -7.56 8.14
CA GLN A 40 24.24 -8.40 7.99
C GLN A 40 23.24 -7.87 6.95
N LEU A 41 23.12 -6.55 6.80
CA LEU A 41 22.32 -5.94 5.73
C LEU A 41 22.92 -6.20 4.34
N ALA A 42 24.25 -6.15 4.19
CA ALA A 42 24.92 -6.45 2.93
C ALA A 42 24.80 -7.93 2.56
N ASP A 43 24.94 -8.83 3.54
CA ASP A 43 24.85 -10.27 3.35
C ASP A 43 23.43 -10.68 2.89
N ARG A 44 22.38 -10.03 3.41
CA ARG A 44 20.97 -10.27 3.05
C ARG A 44 20.67 -10.05 1.56
N VAL A 45 21.33 -9.06 0.95
CA VAL A 45 21.14 -8.73 -0.47
C VAL A 45 22.20 -9.38 -1.36
N ASN A 46 22.89 -10.39 -0.85
CA ASN A 46 23.94 -11.12 -1.55
C ASN A 46 24.99 -10.18 -2.20
N GLY A 47 25.35 -9.10 -1.49
CA GLY A 47 26.34 -8.13 -1.96
C GLY A 47 25.85 -7.11 -2.99
N ALA A 48 24.56 -7.08 -3.36
CA ALA A 48 24.01 -6.06 -4.26
C ALA A 48 24.25 -4.62 -3.75
N VAL A 49 24.31 -4.45 -2.42
CA VAL A 49 24.73 -3.21 -1.76
C VAL A 49 25.85 -3.53 -0.79
N SER A 50 27.03 -2.93 -1.00
CA SER A 50 28.20 -3.18 -0.16
C SER A 50 28.01 -2.64 1.26
N ARG A 51 28.72 -3.23 2.24
CA ARG A 51 28.72 -2.75 3.64
C ARG A 51 29.08 -1.27 3.74
N GLN A 52 30.09 -0.82 2.99
CA GLN A 52 30.52 0.58 2.99
C GLN A 52 29.40 1.49 2.47
N ARG A 53 28.67 1.05 1.43
CA ARG A 53 27.52 1.79 0.92
C ARG A 53 26.41 1.88 1.96
N TRP A 54 26.09 0.78 2.64
CA TRP A 54 25.13 0.79 3.76
C TRP A 54 25.52 1.77 4.87
N GLN A 55 26.80 1.82 5.22
CA GLN A 55 27.29 2.77 6.21
C GLN A 55 27.13 4.22 5.73
N GLN A 56 27.48 4.53 4.47
CA GLN A 56 27.28 5.87 3.90
C GLN A 56 25.81 6.31 3.90
N LEU A 57 24.90 5.40 3.51
CA LEU A 57 23.46 5.67 3.50
C LEU A 57 22.92 5.85 4.93
N GLY A 58 23.40 5.04 5.88
CA GLY A 58 22.98 5.11 7.29
C GLY A 58 23.51 6.32 8.06
N THR A 59 24.64 6.92 7.66
CA THR A 59 25.17 8.14 8.30
C THR A 59 24.57 9.44 7.76
N GLY A 60 23.62 9.35 6.84
CA GLY A 60 23.00 10.54 6.22
C GLY A 60 23.90 11.24 5.20
N THR A 61 24.86 10.52 4.60
CA THR A 61 25.65 11.07 3.50
C THR A 61 24.71 11.54 2.39
N ARG A 62 24.85 12.79 1.96
CA ARG A 62 23.96 13.38 0.96
C ARG A 62 24.00 12.57 -0.34
N ILE A 63 22.83 12.07 -0.73
CA ILE A 63 22.63 11.36 -1.99
C ILE A 63 22.35 12.42 -3.07
N LYS A 64 23.14 12.40 -4.16
CA LYS A 64 22.95 13.37 -5.26
C LYS A 64 21.93 12.91 -6.29
N GLU A 65 21.80 11.60 -6.46
CA GLU A 65 21.04 10.97 -7.54
C GLU A 65 20.25 9.77 -7.01
N PHE A 66 19.13 9.45 -7.64
CA PHE A 66 18.38 8.26 -7.29
C PHE A 66 19.22 7.00 -7.58
N PRO A 67 19.26 6.02 -6.66
CA PRO A 67 19.84 4.72 -6.96
C PRO A 67 19.07 4.02 -8.08
N GLU A 68 19.74 3.08 -8.75
CA GLU A 68 19.10 2.21 -9.74
C GLU A 68 17.89 1.47 -9.15
N PRO A 69 16.84 1.17 -9.93
CA PRO A 69 15.65 0.48 -9.44
C PRO A 69 15.95 -0.85 -8.74
N ALA A 70 16.91 -1.62 -9.28
CA ALA A 70 17.35 -2.88 -8.66
C ALA A 70 18.01 -2.66 -7.28
N THR A 71 18.73 -1.55 -7.10
CA THR A 71 19.30 -1.17 -5.81
C THR A 71 18.22 -0.76 -4.82
N ILE A 72 17.20 -0.03 -5.26
CA ILE A 72 16.05 0.35 -4.42
C ILE A 72 15.32 -0.90 -3.94
N GLN A 73 15.04 -1.86 -4.84
CA GLN A 73 14.44 -3.14 -4.48
C GLN A 73 15.30 -3.90 -3.46
N SER A 74 16.61 -3.99 -3.71
CA SER A 74 17.55 -4.64 -2.78
C SER A 74 17.50 -3.98 -1.39
N ILE A 75 17.43 -2.65 -1.32
CA ILE A 75 17.32 -1.94 -0.05
C ILE A 75 15.99 -2.27 0.66
N ALA A 76 14.87 -2.32 -0.09
CA ALA A 76 13.56 -2.67 0.46
C ALA A 76 13.56 -4.09 1.03
N ASP A 77 14.12 -5.06 0.29
CA ASP A 77 14.24 -6.45 0.71
C ASP A 77 15.14 -6.59 1.94
N ALA A 78 16.29 -5.90 1.97
CA ALA A 78 17.22 -5.93 3.11
C ALA A 78 16.59 -5.39 4.40
N LEU A 79 15.80 -4.32 4.27
CA LEU A 79 15.15 -3.63 5.38
C LEU A 79 13.80 -4.26 5.73
N GLU A 80 13.29 -5.21 4.94
CA GLU A 80 11.96 -5.82 5.08
C GLU A 80 10.86 -4.74 5.17
N VAL A 81 10.87 -3.77 4.24
CA VAL A 81 9.88 -2.68 4.16
C VAL A 81 9.34 -2.53 2.73
N ASP A 82 8.21 -1.83 2.57
CA ASP A 82 7.63 -1.56 1.26
C ASP A 82 8.56 -0.71 0.37
N ILE A 83 8.66 -1.06 -0.91
CA ILE A 83 9.49 -0.33 -1.89
C ILE A 83 9.11 1.15 -2.00
N THR A 84 7.83 1.47 -1.90
CA THR A 84 7.32 2.85 -1.96
C THR A 84 7.90 3.68 -0.82
N LEU A 85 7.98 3.11 0.39
CA LEU A 85 8.57 3.78 1.54
C LEU A 85 10.05 4.10 1.32
N VAL A 86 10.81 3.17 0.73
CA VAL A 86 12.22 3.38 0.38
C VAL A 86 12.37 4.49 -0.65
N VAL A 87 11.55 4.48 -1.72
CA VAL A 87 11.58 5.52 -2.76
C VAL A 87 11.31 6.90 -2.16
N LEU A 88 10.30 7.03 -1.31
CA LEU A 88 9.97 8.29 -0.64
C LEU A 88 11.09 8.74 0.31
N ALA A 89 11.70 7.81 1.05
CA ALA A 89 12.83 8.09 1.93
C ALA A 89 14.07 8.55 1.15
N VAL A 90 14.37 7.92 0.00
CA VAL A 90 15.43 8.33 -0.93
C VAL A 90 15.17 9.73 -1.49
N ALA A 91 13.95 9.99 -1.96
CA ALA A 91 13.56 11.29 -2.48
C ALA A 91 13.80 12.39 -1.45
N ARG A 92 13.42 12.13 -0.19
CA ARG A 92 13.69 13.04 0.92
C ARG A 92 15.18 13.24 1.17
N SER A 93 15.99 12.18 1.15
CA SER A 93 17.45 12.26 1.29
C SER A 93 18.15 13.03 0.18
N ILE A 94 17.57 13.08 -1.03
CA ILE A 94 18.05 13.91 -2.15
C ILE A 94 17.66 15.39 -1.98
N GLY A 95 16.65 15.67 -1.14
CA GLY A 95 16.18 17.02 -0.81
C GLY A 95 14.80 17.35 -1.34
N PHE A 96 14.05 16.37 -1.89
CA PHE A 96 12.66 16.60 -2.25
C PHE A 96 11.79 16.75 -1.01
N ALA A 97 10.92 17.76 -1.02
CA ALA A 97 9.91 17.95 0.02
C ALA A 97 8.78 16.92 -0.15
N VAL A 98 9.03 15.69 0.30
CA VAL A 98 8.01 14.63 0.32
C VAL A 98 7.05 14.91 1.47
N ARG A 99 5.87 15.43 1.12
CA ARG A 99 4.77 15.55 2.06
C ARG A 99 3.95 14.29 1.95
N ASN A 100 3.76 13.56 3.05
CA ASN A 100 2.70 12.56 3.09
C ASN A 100 1.40 13.34 2.99
N ARG A 101 0.81 13.38 1.79
CA ARG A 101 -0.53 13.93 1.62
C ARG A 101 -1.51 12.85 2.07
N ASP A 102 -1.40 12.46 3.33
CA ASP A 102 -2.52 11.84 4.00
C ASP A 102 -3.61 12.92 3.97
N SER A 103 -4.57 12.76 3.06
CA SER A 103 -5.71 13.64 2.99
C SER A 103 -6.31 13.69 4.40
N SER A 104 -6.69 14.87 4.89
CA SER A 104 -7.39 14.96 6.18
C SER A 104 -8.62 14.04 6.19
N LEU A 105 -9.22 13.81 5.03
CA LEU A 105 -10.27 12.82 4.83
C LEU A 105 -9.78 11.40 5.10
N ALA A 106 -8.61 11.01 4.57
CA ALA A 106 -8.02 9.69 4.82
C ALA A 106 -7.72 9.48 6.31
N ALA A 107 -7.28 10.52 7.02
CA ALA A 107 -7.08 10.47 8.47
C ALA A 107 -8.39 10.37 9.27
N MET A 108 -9.53 10.79 8.69
CA MET A 108 -10.86 10.64 9.29
C MET A 108 -11.53 9.31 8.97
N LEU A 109 -11.00 8.52 8.03
CA LEU A 109 -11.58 7.22 7.72
C LEU A 109 -11.35 6.25 8.89
N PRO A 110 -12.38 5.50 9.30
CA PRO A 110 -12.20 4.47 10.33
C PRO A 110 -11.22 3.40 9.83
N PRO A 111 -10.49 2.70 10.73
CA PRO A 111 -9.50 1.69 10.34
C PRO A 111 -10.11 0.57 9.46
N GLY A 112 -11.41 0.29 9.62
CA GLY A 112 -12.14 -0.66 8.76
C GLY A 112 -12.24 -0.26 7.29
N ALA A 113 -11.97 1.00 6.93
CA ALA A 113 -11.99 1.48 5.54
C ALA A 113 -10.94 0.79 4.66
N ALA A 114 -9.88 0.22 5.24
CA ALA A 114 -8.90 -0.59 4.52
C ALA A 114 -9.49 -1.90 3.95
N HIS A 115 -10.63 -2.36 4.49
CA HIS A 115 -11.26 -3.63 4.10
C HIS A 115 -12.44 -3.48 3.12
N LEU A 116 -12.68 -2.26 2.61
CA LEU A 116 -13.76 -2.01 1.67
C LEU A 116 -13.54 -2.80 0.36
N SER A 117 -14.61 -3.43 -0.14
CA SER A 117 -14.59 -4.07 -1.46
C SER A 117 -14.27 -3.04 -2.56
N SER A 118 -13.84 -3.50 -3.73
CA SER A 118 -13.61 -2.60 -4.88
C SER A 118 -14.86 -1.77 -5.19
N GLU A 119 -16.03 -2.41 -5.21
CA GLU A 119 -17.32 -1.75 -5.48
C GLU A 119 -17.67 -0.68 -4.42
N GLN A 120 -17.44 -0.97 -3.14
CA GLN A 120 -17.67 -0.01 -2.06
C GLN A 120 -16.71 1.19 -2.15
N ARG A 121 -15.44 0.95 -2.47
CA ARG A 121 -14.46 2.00 -2.69
C ARG A 121 -14.86 2.89 -3.87
N ASP A 122 -15.32 2.30 -4.97
CA ASP A 122 -15.78 3.03 -6.15
C ASP A 122 -17.02 3.89 -5.84
N ALA A 123 -17.96 3.35 -5.06
CA ALA A 123 -19.14 4.10 -4.62
C ALA A 123 -18.75 5.31 -3.74
N ILE A 124 -17.84 5.15 -2.79
CA ILE A 124 -17.34 6.24 -1.95
C ILE A 124 -16.60 7.27 -2.81
N LEU A 125 -15.75 6.84 -3.75
CA LEU A 125 -15.06 7.72 -4.68
C LEU A 125 -16.04 8.50 -5.56
N ALA A 126 -17.14 7.89 -5.99
CA ALA A 126 -18.18 8.57 -6.75
C ALA A 126 -18.83 9.69 -5.93
N VAL A 127 -19.18 9.44 -4.66
CA VAL A 127 -19.73 10.47 -3.76
C VAL A 127 -18.72 11.59 -3.54
N VAL A 128 -17.45 11.25 -3.27
CA VAL A 128 -16.38 12.24 -3.08
C VAL A 128 -16.19 13.09 -4.33
N ARG A 129 -16.23 12.50 -5.54
CA ARG A 129 -16.14 13.27 -6.80
C ARG A 129 -17.32 14.23 -7.01
N VAL A 130 -18.53 13.84 -6.59
CA VAL A 130 -19.72 14.72 -6.69
C VAL A 130 -19.64 15.87 -5.69
N MET A 131 -19.07 15.64 -4.51
CA MET A 131 -18.96 16.67 -3.46
C MET A 131 -17.72 17.54 -3.58
N ALA A 132 -16.62 17.01 -4.12
CA ALA A 132 -15.40 17.77 -4.32
C ALA A 132 -15.69 18.86 -5.36
N PRO A 133 -15.41 20.14 -5.06
CA PRO A 133 -15.52 21.19 -6.05
C PRO A 133 -14.64 20.79 -7.25
N ALA A 134 -15.14 21.01 -8.47
CA ALA A 134 -14.41 20.81 -9.72
C ALA A 134 -13.24 21.79 -9.79
N THR A 135 -12.23 21.54 -8.97
CA THR A 135 -11.10 22.44 -8.75
C THR A 135 -10.05 22.02 -9.76
N GLY A 136 -10.20 22.48 -11.00
CA GLY A 136 -9.19 22.27 -12.04
C GLY A 136 -9.69 21.72 -13.37
N ALA A 137 -10.93 22.00 -13.79
CA ALA A 137 -11.16 22.19 -15.22
C ALA A 137 -10.56 23.56 -15.59
N THR A 138 -9.23 23.65 -15.63
CA THR A 138 -8.57 24.68 -16.43
C THR A 138 -8.81 24.24 -17.87
N ASP A 139 -9.81 24.85 -18.47
CA ASP A 139 -10.21 24.70 -19.86
C ASP A 139 -9.01 24.87 -20.80
N ASP A 140 -8.48 23.78 -21.37
CA ASP A 140 -7.61 23.87 -22.56
C ASP A 140 -7.58 22.60 -23.42
N ASN A 141 -8.73 21.92 -23.59
CA ASN A 141 -8.86 20.93 -24.67
C ASN A 141 -10.27 20.86 -25.24
N THR A 142 -10.67 21.92 -25.96
CA THR A 142 -11.70 21.82 -26.99
C THR A 142 -11.09 21.08 -28.19
N SER A 143 -11.03 19.76 -28.11
CA SER A 143 -10.98 18.91 -29.30
C SER A 143 -12.38 18.37 -29.53
N THR A 144 -13.11 19.05 -30.40
CA THR A 144 -14.40 18.64 -30.96
C THR A 144 -14.26 17.27 -31.61
N GLN A 145 -14.53 16.20 -30.86
CA GLN A 145 -14.82 14.90 -31.45
C GLN A 145 -16.32 14.80 -31.70
N THR A 146 -16.67 15.00 -32.97
CA THR A 146 -17.97 14.69 -33.57
C THR A 146 -18.19 13.18 -33.49
N SER A 147 -18.82 12.69 -32.43
CA SER A 147 -19.31 11.31 -32.37
C SER A 147 -20.66 11.21 -33.06
N THR A 148 -20.63 10.59 -34.25
CA THR A 148 -21.77 10.14 -35.03
C THR A 148 -22.70 9.24 -34.18
N PRO A 149 -24.03 9.39 -34.24
CA PRO A 149 -24.97 8.55 -33.49
C PRO A 149 -24.88 7.10 -33.96
N ARG A 150 -24.68 6.17 -33.03
CA ARG A 150 -24.79 4.72 -33.26
C ARG A 150 -25.98 4.22 -32.46
N ASP A 151 -26.90 3.55 -33.15
CA ASP A 151 -28.13 2.98 -32.62
C ASP A 151 -27.91 2.13 -31.35
N PRO A 152 -28.77 2.26 -30.32
CA PRO A 152 -28.73 1.42 -29.14
C PRO A 152 -29.40 0.06 -29.43
N GLU A 153 -28.59 -1.00 -29.52
CA GLU A 153 -29.12 -2.36 -29.35
C GLU A 153 -29.54 -2.58 -27.90
N ALA A 154 -30.80 -3.01 -27.76
CA ALA A 154 -31.46 -3.35 -26.52
C ALA A 154 -30.89 -4.64 -25.92
N GLY A 155 -30.31 -4.59 -24.71
CA GLY A 155 -29.90 -5.81 -24.04
C GLY A 155 -29.08 -5.66 -22.76
N SER A 156 -29.45 -4.77 -21.82
CA SER A 156 -28.83 -4.79 -20.48
C SER A 156 -29.67 -4.12 -19.38
N SER A 157 -30.93 -4.53 -19.21
CA SER A 157 -31.80 -4.02 -18.13
C SER A 157 -32.10 -5.01 -17.01
N THR A 158 -31.64 -6.28 -17.10
CA THR A 158 -32.15 -7.34 -16.20
C THR A 158 -31.29 -7.63 -14.96
N ARG A 159 -30.08 -7.05 -14.79
CA ARG A 159 -29.23 -7.34 -13.62
C ARG A 159 -29.21 -6.29 -12.50
N ILE A 160 -29.77 -5.10 -12.71
CA ILE A 160 -29.76 -4.03 -11.68
C ILE A 160 -30.82 -4.30 -10.59
N GLY A 161 -31.86 -5.08 -10.88
CA GLY A 161 -32.96 -5.35 -9.93
C GLY A 161 -32.57 -6.20 -8.71
N ALA A 162 -31.63 -7.14 -8.85
CA ALA A 162 -31.28 -8.07 -7.78
C ALA A 162 -30.48 -7.41 -6.64
N SER A 163 -29.61 -6.44 -6.94
CA SER A 163 -28.80 -5.76 -5.92
C SER A 163 -29.59 -4.72 -5.11
N ILE A 164 -30.72 -4.22 -5.62
CA ILE A 164 -31.55 -3.22 -4.92
C ILE A 164 -32.37 -3.86 -3.80
N ALA A 165 -32.84 -5.10 -3.98
CA ALA A 165 -33.62 -5.81 -2.95
C ALA A 165 -32.78 -6.15 -1.71
N ALA A 166 -31.52 -6.60 -1.90
CA ALA A 166 -30.62 -6.93 -0.78
C ALA A 166 -30.23 -5.72 0.09
N LEU A 167 -30.28 -4.51 -0.47
CA LEU A 167 -29.98 -3.27 0.27
C LEU A 167 -31.16 -2.80 1.14
N SER A 168 -32.40 -3.17 0.80
CA SER A 168 -33.59 -2.73 1.55
C SER A 168 -33.72 -3.32 2.95
N GLU A 169 -33.08 -4.46 3.23
CA GLU A 169 -33.22 -5.20 4.49
C GLU A 169 -32.35 -4.65 5.64
N THR A 170 -31.47 -3.69 5.35
CA THR A 170 -30.52 -3.11 6.33
C THR A 170 -30.69 -1.61 6.54
N LEU A 171 -31.60 -0.96 5.81
CA LEU A 171 -31.81 0.49 5.90
C LEU A 171 -32.71 0.84 7.09
N SER A 172 -32.16 1.63 8.01
CA SER A 172 -32.91 2.18 9.14
C SER A 172 -33.91 3.25 8.69
N GLU A 173 -34.96 3.47 9.48
CA GLU A 173 -36.01 4.46 9.17
C GLU A 173 -35.46 5.90 9.05
N ALA A 174 -34.35 6.19 9.73
CA ALA A 174 -33.62 7.46 9.61
C ALA A 174 -32.96 7.65 8.23
N GLU A 175 -32.43 6.58 7.65
CA GLU A 175 -31.81 6.61 6.31
C GLU A 175 -32.86 6.73 5.21
N VAL A 176 -34.00 6.05 5.36
CA VAL A 176 -35.16 6.20 4.46
C VAL A 176 -35.66 7.65 4.45
N LYS A 177 -35.74 8.29 5.62
CA LYS A 177 -36.10 9.71 5.73
C LYS A 177 -35.11 10.63 5.02
N THR A 178 -33.81 10.33 5.12
CA THR A 178 -32.74 11.08 4.47
C THR A 178 -32.82 10.94 2.94
N LEU A 179 -33.06 9.73 2.42
CA LEU A 179 -33.24 9.47 0.98
C LEU A 179 -34.46 10.22 0.42
N ARG A 180 -35.59 10.27 1.16
CA ARG A 180 -36.76 11.08 0.76
C ARG A 180 -36.42 12.58 0.69
N GLN A 181 -35.64 13.08 1.65
CA GLN A 181 -35.23 14.48 1.67
C GLN A 181 -34.29 14.83 0.50
N VAL A 182 -33.35 13.93 0.17
CA VAL A 182 -32.45 14.08 -0.98
C VAL A 182 -33.22 14.05 -2.30
N ARG A 183 -34.16 13.10 -2.48
CA ARG A 183 -35.06 13.05 -3.64
C ARG A 183 -35.87 14.35 -3.81
N GLY A 184 -36.44 14.86 -2.71
CA GLY A 184 -37.18 16.12 -2.73
C GLY A 184 -36.32 17.31 -3.15
N LYS A 185 -35.08 17.38 -2.68
CA LYS A 185 -34.12 18.43 -3.07
C LYS A 185 -33.68 18.32 -4.53
N LEU A 186 -33.43 17.11 -5.04
CA LEU A 186 -33.09 16.91 -6.46
C LEU A 186 -34.23 17.31 -7.40
N ALA A 187 -35.49 17.03 -7.03
CA ALA A 187 -36.66 17.36 -7.84
C ALA A 187 -36.89 18.88 -8.00
N HIS A 188 -36.40 19.70 -7.07
CA HIS A 188 -36.60 21.15 -7.06
C HIS A 188 -35.38 21.93 -7.58
N HIS A 189 -34.33 21.26 -8.05
CA HIS A 189 -33.12 21.96 -8.48
C HIS A 189 -33.31 22.61 -9.87
N PRO A 190 -33.34 23.96 -9.98
CA PRO A 190 -33.50 24.65 -11.25
C PRO A 190 -32.20 24.52 -12.06
N GLY A 191 -32.12 23.48 -12.89
CA GLY A 191 -30.91 23.16 -13.68
C GLY A 191 -30.71 21.67 -13.95
N ALA A 192 -31.49 20.79 -13.31
CA ALA A 192 -31.44 19.35 -13.51
C ALA A 192 -32.12 18.91 -14.82
N ARG A 193 -31.57 19.28 -15.98
CA ARG A 193 -32.01 18.82 -17.31
C ARG A 193 -31.02 17.84 -17.95
N GLY A 194 -30.39 16.99 -17.14
CA GLY A 194 -29.50 15.92 -17.61
C GLY A 194 -30.12 14.54 -17.36
N GLU A 195 -29.97 13.63 -18.32
CA GLU A 195 -30.42 12.23 -18.22
C GLU A 195 -29.94 11.55 -16.93
N SER A 196 -28.75 11.91 -16.43
CA SER A 196 -28.21 11.38 -15.18
C SER A 196 -29.05 11.72 -13.94
N VAL A 197 -29.70 12.89 -13.89
CA VAL A 197 -30.59 13.26 -12.76
C VAL A 197 -31.92 12.51 -12.85
N ALA A 198 -32.42 12.28 -14.07
CA ALA A 198 -33.61 11.47 -14.28
C ALA A 198 -33.38 10.01 -13.86
N LEU A 199 -32.22 9.44 -14.22
CA LEU A 199 -31.83 8.08 -13.82
C LEU A 199 -31.65 7.95 -12.31
N LEU A 200 -30.96 8.89 -11.66
CA LEU A 200 -30.81 8.89 -10.20
C LEU A 200 -32.16 9.04 -9.48
N THR A 201 -33.03 9.94 -9.95
CA THR A 201 -34.35 10.15 -9.35
C THR A 201 -35.25 8.93 -9.55
N GLY A 202 -35.17 8.26 -10.70
CA GLY A 202 -35.89 7.01 -10.99
C GLY A 202 -35.41 5.85 -10.11
N LEU A 203 -34.10 5.69 -9.95
CA LEU A 203 -33.51 4.63 -9.14
C LEU A 203 -33.80 4.82 -7.64
N LEU A 204 -33.74 6.06 -7.15
CA LEU A 204 -34.20 6.42 -5.80
C LEU A 204 -35.70 6.18 -5.63
N GLY A 205 -36.50 6.41 -6.67
CA GLY A 205 -37.94 6.13 -6.68
C GLY A 205 -38.23 4.64 -6.51
N GLN A 206 -37.60 3.80 -7.33
CA GLN A 206 -37.74 2.33 -7.25
C GLN A 206 -37.32 1.79 -5.88
N LEU A 207 -36.19 2.27 -5.34
CA LEU A 207 -35.70 1.83 -4.03
C LEU A 207 -36.67 2.21 -2.89
N LEU A 208 -37.30 3.38 -2.97
CA LEU A 208 -38.31 3.83 -1.99
C LEU A 208 -39.63 3.06 -2.09
N ASP A 209 -40.07 2.71 -3.31
CA ASP A 209 -41.30 1.93 -3.53
C ASP A 209 -41.12 0.47 -3.08
N THR A 210 -39.94 -0.12 -3.28
CA THR A 210 -39.60 -1.46 -2.77
C THR A 210 -39.59 -1.51 -1.25
N VAL A 211 -39.05 -0.50 -0.57
CA VAL A 211 -39.04 -0.42 0.91
C VAL A 211 -40.45 -0.16 1.48
N SER A 212 -41.29 0.58 0.77
CA SER A 212 -42.61 0.99 1.28
C SER A 212 -43.72 -0.04 1.04
N ASN A 213 -43.50 -1.05 0.18
CA ASN A 213 -44.49 -2.08 -0.15
C ASN A 213 -43.89 -3.50 -0.05
N PRO A 214 -44.02 -4.19 1.10
CA PRO A 214 -43.41 -5.50 1.33
C PRO A 214 -44.01 -6.61 0.45
N GLU A 215 -45.21 -6.43 -0.09
CA GLU A 215 -45.81 -7.37 -1.06
C GLU A 215 -45.03 -7.42 -2.38
N LEU A 216 -44.42 -6.31 -2.81
CA LEU A 216 -43.59 -6.26 -4.01
C LEU A 216 -42.23 -6.94 -3.80
N ALA A 217 -41.67 -6.86 -2.59
CA ALA A 217 -40.44 -7.58 -2.23
C ALA A 217 -40.65 -9.11 -2.25
N ASN A 218 -41.79 -9.59 -1.70
CA ASN A 218 -42.15 -11.01 -1.71
C ASN A 218 -42.52 -11.53 -3.10
N ALA A 219 -43.15 -10.72 -3.94
CA ALA A 219 -43.42 -11.08 -5.34
C ALA A 219 -42.13 -11.29 -6.14
N TRP A 220 -41.08 -10.51 -5.87
CA TRP A 220 -39.77 -10.68 -6.51
C TRP A 220 -39.00 -11.91 -6.00
N TRP A 221 -39.15 -12.28 -4.73
CA TRP A 221 -38.51 -13.47 -4.16
C TRP A 221 -39.06 -14.79 -4.74
N ASN A 222 -40.34 -14.84 -5.08
CA ASN A 222 -41.01 -16.04 -5.60
C ASN A 222 -40.77 -16.33 -7.09
N LEU A 223 -39.99 -15.49 -7.80
CA LEU A 223 -39.66 -15.68 -9.22
C LEU A 223 -38.28 -16.34 -9.47
N THR A 224 -37.53 -16.69 -8.42
CA THR A 224 -36.28 -17.47 -8.54
C THR A 224 -36.35 -18.76 -7.71
N PRO A 225 -36.67 -19.92 -8.31
CA PRO A 225 -36.53 -21.19 -7.59
C PRO A 225 -35.04 -21.50 -7.41
N GLY A 226 -34.68 -21.97 -6.20
CA GLY A 226 -33.32 -22.09 -5.70
C GLY A 226 -32.35 -22.83 -6.61
N THR A 227 -31.28 -22.14 -7.00
CA THR A 227 -30.08 -22.73 -7.59
C THR A 227 -29.07 -23.06 -6.50
N ASP A 228 -28.99 -24.33 -6.13
CA ASP A 228 -27.84 -24.87 -5.41
C ASP A 228 -26.66 -25.00 -6.40
N VAL A 229 -25.73 -24.05 -6.36
CA VAL A 229 -24.57 -23.95 -7.28
C VAL A 229 -23.60 -25.14 -7.13
N SER A 230 -23.81 -25.98 -6.10
CA SER A 230 -22.99 -27.15 -5.78
C SER A 230 -23.34 -28.39 -6.62
N ALA A 231 -24.54 -28.41 -7.22
CA ALA A 231 -25.05 -29.58 -7.95
C ALA A 231 -24.41 -29.76 -9.35
N ASP A 232 -23.88 -28.69 -9.95
CA ASP A 232 -23.37 -28.68 -11.33
C ASP A 232 -21.84 -28.89 -11.46
N TRP A 233 -21.15 -29.21 -10.36
CA TRP A 233 -19.70 -29.45 -10.44
C TRP A 233 -19.42 -30.79 -11.11
N SER A 234 -18.60 -30.73 -12.17
CA SER A 234 -18.11 -31.94 -12.84
C SER A 234 -17.28 -32.80 -11.87
N PRO A 235 -17.23 -34.13 -12.07
CA PRO A 235 -16.41 -35.02 -11.24
C PRO A 235 -14.94 -34.58 -11.15
N ALA A 236 -14.40 -33.97 -12.21
CA ALA A 236 -13.03 -33.45 -12.25
C ALA A 236 -12.82 -32.24 -11.31
N GLN A 237 -13.80 -31.36 -11.19
CA GLN A 237 -13.73 -30.20 -10.28
C GLN A 237 -13.82 -30.63 -8.81
N ARG A 238 -14.62 -31.65 -8.51
CA ARG A 238 -14.68 -32.25 -7.17
C ARG A 238 -13.37 -32.95 -6.81
N ALA A 239 -12.75 -33.66 -7.75
CA ALA A 239 -11.45 -34.30 -7.56
C ALA A 239 -10.32 -33.28 -7.30
N ALA A 240 -10.29 -32.16 -8.03
CA ALA A 240 -9.25 -31.14 -7.86
C ALA A 240 -9.25 -30.46 -6.48
N ILE A 241 -10.42 -30.32 -5.84
CA ILE A 241 -10.53 -29.73 -4.50
C ILE A 241 -10.12 -30.73 -3.41
N GLU A 242 -10.43 -32.02 -3.58
CA GLU A 242 -9.95 -33.08 -2.67
C GLU A 242 -8.42 -33.27 -2.78
N GLU A 243 -7.87 -33.22 -3.99
CA GLU A 243 -6.44 -33.39 -4.24
C GLU A 243 -5.62 -32.21 -3.71
N GLY A 244 -6.15 -30.98 -3.81
CA GLY A 244 -5.55 -29.79 -3.18
C GLY A 244 -5.54 -29.83 -1.65
N LYS A 245 -6.49 -30.55 -1.03
CA LYS A 245 -6.59 -30.67 0.43
C LYS A 245 -5.64 -31.74 0.99
N ALA A 246 -5.31 -32.77 0.21
CA ALA A 246 -4.35 -33.80 0.57
C ALA A 246 -2.88 -33.33 0.46
N ALA A 247 -2.58 -32.46 -0.51
CA ALA A 247 -1.22 -31.94 -0.71
C ALA A 247 -0.73 -31.02 0.43
N ALA A 248 -1.65 -30.38 1.17
CA ALA A 248 -1.29 -29.50 2.29
C ALA A 248 -0.89 -30.24 3.58
N ALA A 249 -1.13 -31.56 3.68
CA ALA A 249 -0.93 -32.32 4.92
C ALA A 249 0.41 -33.09 4.99
N THR A 250 1.24 -33.06 3.94
CA THR A 250 2.48 -33.86 3.90
C THR A 250 3.67 -33.05 3.35
N SER A 251 4.23 -32.16 4.16
CA SER A 251 5.59 -31.63 3.94
C SER A 251 6.44 -31.88 5.19
N PRO A 252 7.49 -32.72 5.09
CA PRO A 252 8.45 -32.90 6.18
C PRO A 252 9.29 -31.63 6.36
N ASN A 253 9.30 -31.13 7.59
CA ASN A 253 10.16 -30.05 8.06
C ASN A 253 11.59 -30.58 8.24
N GLU A 254 12.40 -30.55 7.17
CA GLU A 254 13.84 -30.83 7.21
C GLU A 254 14.65 -29.58 6.83
N GLY A 255 15.26 -28.96 7.85
CA GLY A 255 16.64 -28.47 7.80
C GLY A 255 16.93 -27.02 7.34
N ALA A 256 17.53 -26.22 8.23
CA ALA A 256 18.61 -25.29 7.89
C ALA A 256 19.31 -24.73 9.15
N SER A 257 19.94 -25.60 9.94
CA SER A 257 20.99 -25.18 10.88
C SER A 257 22.29 -25.10 10.10
N GLY A 258 22.65 -23.89 9.67
CA GLY A 258 23.82 -23.56 8.85
C GLY A 258 25.14 -23.82 9.58
N ASP A 259 25.61 -25.03 9.35
CA ASP A 259 26.93 -25.62 9.45
C ASP A 259 28.16 -24.67 9.35
N ARG A 260 28.84 -24.46 10.48
CA ARG A 260 30.20 -23.86 10.55
C ARG A 260 31.33 -24.87 10.25
N ARG A 261 31.03 -26.16 10.01
CA ARG A 261 32.07 -27.17 9.76
C ARG A 261 32.52 -27.15 8.30
N HIS A 262 31.66 -26.71 7.37
CA HIS A 262 32.00 -26.65 5.96
C HIS A 262 33.12 -25.64 5.62
N ASP A 263 33.16 -24.49 6.31
CA ASP A 263 34.24 -23.49 6.14
C ASP A 263 35.59 -24.00 6.66
N TYR A 264 35.58 -24.84 7.70
CA TYR A 264 36.80 -25.47 8.21
C TYR A 264 37.35 -26.54 7.27
N GLU A 265 36.47 -27.28 6.57
CA GLU A 265 36.91 -28.29 5.59
C GLU A 265 37.45 -27.67 4.30
N LEU A 266 36.91 -26.53 3.85
CA LEU A 266 37.45 -25.74 2.75
C LEU A 266 38.83 -25.14 3.08
N ALA A 267 39.04 -24.64 4.30
CA ALA A 267 40.34 -24.17 4.76
C ALA A 267 41.38 -25.31 4.91
N ARG A 268 40.94 -26.50 5.33
CA ARG A 268 41.79 -27.69 5.48
C ARG A 268 42.25 -28.25 4.13
N ARG A 269 41.42 -28.18 3.08
CA ARG A 269 41.80 -28.60 1.72
C ARG A 269 42.84 -27.67 1.07
N ALA A 270 42.92 -26.41 1.50
CA ALA A 270 43.86 -25.42 0.97
C ALA A 270 45.26 -25.45 1.65
N GLY A 271 45.51 -26.37 2.58
CA GLY A 271 46.83 -26.53 3.22
C GLY A 271 47.28 -25.33 4.07
N LYS A 272 46.37 -24.39 4.40
CA LYS A 272 46.68 -23.24 5.24
C LYS A 272 46.49 -23.63 6.71
N THR A 273 47.60 -23.80 7.43
CA THR A 273 47.59 -24.01 8.88
C THR A 273 47.06 -22.77 9.60
N GLN A 274 46.30 -22.95 10.69
CA GLN A 274 45.75 -21.84 11.51
C GLN A 274 46.81 -20.81 11.90
N GLU A 275 48.05 -21.25 12.08
CA GLU A 275 49.22 -20.42 12.41
C GLU A 275 49.49 -19.32 11.36
N ARG A 276 49.21 -19.59 10.08
CA ARG A 276 49.46 -18.64 8.98
C ARG A 276 48.41 -17.53 8.95
N VAL A 277 47.14 -17.87 9.21
CA VAL A 277 46.05 -16.91 9.29
C VAL A 277 46.24 -15.99 10.49
N ARG A 278 46.70 -16.53 11.63
CA ARG A 278 47.02 -15.73 12.81
C ARG A 278 48.16 -14.74 12.55
N ARG A 279 49.25 -15.18 11.90
CA ARG A 279 50.38 -14.29 11.55
C ARG A 279 49.98 -13.20 10.55
N GLU A 280 49.14 -13.49 9.55
CA GLU A 280 48.66 -12.47 8.61
C GLU A 280 47.81 -11.39 9.28
N THR A 281 47.07 -11.72 10.35
CA THR A 281 46.29 -10.73 11.12
C THR A 281 47.09 -9.96 12.16
N GLU A 282 48.29 -10.41 12.53
CA GLU A 282 49.08 -9.84 13.64
C GLU A 282 50.24 -8.95 13.15
N THR A 283 50.60 -9.00 11.86
CA THR A 283 51.59 -8.09 11.24
C THR A 283 50.94 -7.18 10.21
N GLN A 284 50.22 -6.16 10.66
CA GLN A 284 50.01 -4.95 9.87
C GLN A 284 50.91 -3.88 10.48
N PRO A 285 52.06 -3.54 9.86
CA PRO A 285 52.97 -2.54 10.40
C PRO A 285 52.27 -1.18 10.40
N GLU A 286 52.29 -0.54 11.56
CA GLU A 286 52.00 0.89 11.71
C GLU A 286 53.01 1.63 10.82
N ASP A 287 52.54 2.11 9.68
CA ASP A 287 53.33 2.91 8.75
C ASP A 287 53.60 4.27 9.42
N GLU A 288 54.76 4.34 10.08
CA GLU A 288 55.38 5.55 10.59
C GLU A 288 55.61 6.52 9.44
N SER A 289 54.66 7.43 9.22
CA SER A 289 54.88 8.59 8.37
C SER A 289 55.78 9.59 9.13
N GLN A 290 57.09 9.32 9.07
CA GLN A 290 58.12 10.35 9.17
C GLN A 290 58.03 11.24 7.94
N GLY A 291 57.74 12.52 8.15
CA GLY A 291 57.69 13.52 7.11
C GLY A 291 58.04 14.88 7.68
N ASP A 292 59.35 15.07 7.86
CA ASP A 292 60.04 16.32 8.17
C ASP A 292 59.54 17.53 7.35
N ALA A 293 59.64 18.69 7.99
CA ALA A 293 59.52 20.03 7.40
C ALA A 293 60.63 20.27 6.33
N PRO A 294 60.57 21.38 5.56
CA PRO A 294 61.21 22.60 6.07
C PRO A 294 60.64 23.96 5.59
N GLU A 295 61.09 24.98 6.32
CA GLU A 295 61.49 26.34 5.89
C GLU A 295 60.43 27.28 5.28
N GLU A 296 60.08 28.35 5.99
CA GLU A 296 60.76 29.66 5.95
C GLU A 296 60.71 30.34 4.57
N GLY A 297 59.90 31.39 4.48
CA GLY A 297 59.91 32.35 3.38
C GLY A 297 59.19 33.62 3.82
N ALA A 298 60.00 34.65 4.10
CA ALA A 298 59.61 35.99 4.56
C ALA A 298 58.90 36.83 3.49
#